data_AF-A0A9X3PQF5-F1
#
_entry.id   AF-A0A9X3PQF5-F1
#
_cell.length_a   1.000
_cell.length_b   1.000
_cell.length_c   1.000
_cell.angle_alpha   90.00
_cell.angle_beta   90.00
_cell.angle_gamma   90.00
#
_symmetry.space_group_name_H-M   'P 1'
#
loop_
_entity.id
_entity.type
_entity.pdbx_description
1 polymer ?
#
loop_
_entity_poly.entity_id
_entity_poly.type
_entity_poly.pdbx_seq_one_letter_code
_entity_poly.pdbx_strand_id
1 'polypeptide(L)'
;MLEFADIVLLAVISFILCVSIWATHVSLTRDAWKVQKYKLYKVRDNLIYLVASGKLKEDDFIFQSFYEITNHLINATNRINLASFIQAVELARKQGIDPAESEKFQKIREVLRRSDSEVQHVANSFYLTFLDILIENSSILRLINRYSSKSAAVNFVASRLDPRPTSRAAFKYYSDYSRAAAAA
;
A
#
# COMPACT_ATOMS: atom_id res chain seq x y z
N MET A 1 16.04 -9.78 50.13
CA MET A 1 16.55 -10.74 49.13
C MET A 1 15.35 -11.18 48.31
N LEU A 2 15.43 -11.16 46.98
CA LEU A 2 14.36 -11.72 46.14
C LEU A 2 14.28 -13.22 46.42
N GLU A 3 13.10 -13.70 46.81
CA GLU A 3 12.92 -15.13 47.02
C GLU A 3 12.85 -15.85 45.66
N PHE A 4 13.21 -17.12 45.63
CA PHE A 4 13.14 -17.93 44.41
C PHE A 4 11.73 -17.91 43.80
N ALA A 5 10.69 -17.85 44.64
CA ALA A 5 9.30 -17.71 44.22
C ALA A 5 9.03 -16.41 43.46
N ASP A 6 9.63 -15.29 43.86
CA ASP A 6 9.47 -13.99 43.18
C ASP A 6 10.12 -14.02 41.79
N ILE A 7 11.27 -14.67 41.66
CA ILE A 7 11.99 -14.82 40.39
C ILE A 7 11.16 -15.68 39.42
N VAL A 8 10.59 -16.79 39.90
CA VAL A 8 9.72 -17.66 39.09
C VAL A 8 8.45 -16.92 38.66
N LEU A 9 7.82 -16.18 39.57
CA LEU A 9 6.62 -15.39 39.26
C LEU A 9 6.92 -14.33 38.19
N LEU A 10 8.02 -13.59 38.32
CA LEU A 10 8.48 -12.62 37.31
C LEU A 10 8.71 -13.27 35.96
N ALA A 11 9.37 -14.43 35.91
CA ALA A 11 9.63 -15.15 34.67
C ALA A 11 8.33 -15.58 33.97
N VAL A 12 7.35 -16.08 34.73
CA VAL A 12 6.03 -16.47 34.20
C VAL A 12 5.28 -15.26 33.67
N ILE A 13 5.26 -14.15 34.40
CA ILE A 13 4.60 -12.91 33.94
C ILE A 13 5.26 -12.38 32.66
N SER A 14 6.61 -12.32 32.62
CA SER A 14 7.34 -11.91 31.43
C SER A 14 7.05 -12.82 30.23
N PHE A 15 6.97 -14.13 30.45
CA PHE A 15 6.63 -15.08 29.38
C PHE A 15 5.22 -14.85 28.83
N ILE A 16 4.22 -14.68 29.70
CA ILE A 16 2.83 -14.39 29.30
C ILE A 16 2.76 -13.08 28.50
N LEU A 17 3.46 -12.03 28.94
CA LEU A 17 3.51 -10.75 28.24
C LEU A 17 4.16 -10.90 26.85
N CYS A 18 5.28 -11.62 26.73
CA CYS A 18 5.94 -11.88 25.45
C CYS A 18 5.02 -12.63 24.48
N VAL A 19 4.33 -13.68 24.94
CA VAL A 19 3.39 -14.45 24.12
C VAL A 19 2.20 -13.57 23.68
N SER A 20 1.65 -12.76 24.58
CA SER A 20 0.54 -11.84 24.27
C SER A 20 0.93 -10.76 23.25
N ILE A 21 2.12 -10.16 23.40
CA ILE A 21 2.67 -9.19 22.45
C ILE A 21 2.86 -9.85 21.08
N TRP A 22 3.42 -11.06 21.05
CA TRP A 22 3.63 -11.79 19.80
C TRP A 22 2.31 -12.15 19.12
N ALA A 23 1.34 -12.71 19.84
CA ALA A 23 0.02 -13.03 19.31
C ALA A 23 -0.68 -11.80 18.72
N THR A 24 -0.63 -10.68 19.44
CA THR A 24 -1.18 -9.38 18.99
C THR A 24 -0.47 -8.90 17.72
N HIS A 25 0.87 -9.01 17.68
CA HIS A 25 1.65 -8.62 16.51
C HIS A 25 1.27 -9.46 15.26
N VAL A 26 1.12 -10.78 15.42
CA VAL A 26 0.72 -11.69 14.33
C VAL A 26 -0.70 -11.41 13.83
N SER A 27 -1.64 -11.11 14.74
CA SER A 27 -3.00 -10.76 14.35
C SER A 27 -3.04 -9.44 13.57
N LEU A 28 -2.33 -8.42 14.05
CA LEU A 28 -2.27 -7.12 13.41
C LEU A 28 -1.63 -7.17 12.01
N THR A 29 -0.59 -7.98 11.80
CA THR A 29 0.02 -8.12 10.48
C THR A 29 -0.89 -8.82 9.48
N ARG A 30 -1.64 -9.85 9.92
CA ARG A 30 -2.62 -10.54 9.08
C ARG A 30 -3.74 -9.61 8.61
N ASP A 31 -4.26 -8.76 9.49
CA ASP A 31 -5.32 -7.82 9.13
C ASP A 31 -4.82 -6.68 8.26
N ALA A 32 -3.59 -6.20 8.47
CA ALA A 32 -2.96 -5.19 7.62
C ALA A 32 -2.93 -5.64 6.15
N TRP A 33 -2.58 -6.90 5.86
CA TRP A 33 -2.54 -7.41 4.49
C TRP A 33 -3.91 -7.40 3.80
N LYS A 34 -4.99 -7.67 4.54
CA LYS A 34 -6.35 -7.57 3.98
C LYS A 34 -6.66 -6.13 3.60
N VAL A 35 -6.31 -5.18 4.46
CA VAL A 35 -6.53 -3.75 4.19
C VAL A 35 -5.74 -3.28 2.98
N GLN A 36 -4.48 -3.68 2.84
CA GLN A 36 -3.67 -3.38 1.66
C GLN A 36 -4.31 -3.90 0.37
N LYS A 37 -4.82 -5.14 0.38
CA LYS A 37 -5.57 -5.70 -0.76
C LYS A 37 -6.82 -4.88 -1.09
N TYR A 38 -7.56 -4.42 -0.09
CA TYR A 38 -8.73 -3.56 -0.32
C TYR A 38 -8.38 -2.22 -0.96
N LYS A 39 -7.25 -1.60 -0.58
CA LYS A 39 -6.76 -0.38 -1.24
C LYS A 39 -6.50 -0.64 -2.73
N LEU A 40 -5.87 -1.77 -3.07
CA LEU A 40 -5.62 -2.16 -4.46
C LEU A 40 -6.90 -2.52 -5.23
N TYR A 41 -7.86 -3.21 -4.60
CA TYR A 41 -9.17 -3.46 -5.21
C TYR A 41 -9.88 -2.15 -5.55
N LYS A 42 -9.85 -1.16 -4.66
CA LYS A 42 -10.40 0.16 -4.94
C LYS A 42 -9.76 0.80 -6.17
N VAL A 43 -8.44 0.71 -6.32
CA VAL A 43 -7.74 1.24 -7.51
C VAL A 43 -8.18 0.51 -8.78
N ARG A 44 -8.26 -0.83 -8.74
CA ARG A 44 -8.75 -1.64 -9.85
C ARG A 44 -10.18 -1.26 -10.24
N ASP A 45 -11.07 -1.14 -9.27
CA ASP A 45 -12.48 -0.85 -9.51
C ASP A 45 -12.63 0.58 -10.07
N ASN A 46 -11.81 1.53 -9.62
CA ASN A 46 -11.75 2.87 -10.21
C ASN A 46 -11.24 2.86 -11.67
N LEU A 47 -10.27 2.00 -12.02
CA LEU A 47 -9.83 1.83 -13.41
C LEU A 47 -10.97 1.27 -14.28
N ILE A 48 -11.70 0.27 -13.78
CA ILE A 48 -12.87 -0.30 -14.47
C ILE A 48 -13.96 0.76 -14.65
N TYR A 49 -14.21 1.58 -13.63
CA TYR A 49 -15.17 2.68 -13.70
C TYR A 49 -14.81 3.71 -14.79
N LEU A 50 -13.52 4.04 -14.94
CA LEU A 50 -13.06 4.94 -16.01
C LEU A 50 -13.30 4.33 -17.41
N VAL A 51 -13.19 3.02 -17.55
CA VAL A 51 -13.53 2.33 -18.80
C VAL A 51 -15.05 2.35 -19.04
N ALA A 52 -15.84 1.99 -18.02
CA ALA A 52 -17.29 1.96 -18.11
C ALA A 52 -17.92 3.35 -18.40
N SER A 53 -17.30 4.41 -17.89
CA SER A 53 -17.70 5.81 -18.16
C SER A 53 -17.18 6.37 -19.47
N GLY A 54 -16.44 5.58 -20.27
CA GLY A 54 -15.90 5.98 -21.57
C GLY A 54 -14.70 6.94 -21.51
N LYS A 55 -14.13 7.16 -20.32
CA LYS A 55 -12.95 8.03 -20.11
C LYS A 55 -11.63 7.33 -20.44
N LEU A 56 -11.62 6.01 -20.37
CA LEU A 56 -10.56 5.14 -20.85
C LEU A 56 -11.17 4.09 -21.79
N LYS A 57 -10.34 3.55 -22.68
CA LYS A 57 -10.70 2.35 -23.44
C LYS A 57 -10.01 1.14 -22.83
N GLU A 58 -10.62 -0.03 -22.99
CA GLU A 58 -10.05 -1.29 -22.49
C GLU A 58 -8.75 -1.68 -23.22
N ASP A 59 -8.62 -1.26 -24.48
CA ASP A 59 -7.41 -1.42 -25.30
C ASP A 59 -6.37 -0.32 -25.08
N ASP A 60 -6.65 0.66 -24.21
CA ASP A 60 -5.71 1.74 -23.90
C ASP A 60 -4.51 1.17 -23.14
N PHE A 61 -3.31 1.53 -23.60
CA PHE A 61 -2.05 1.17 -22.98
C PHE A 61 -2.00 1.54 -21.49
N ILE A 62 -2.60 2.66 -21.09
CA ILE A 62 -2.67 3.09 -19.68
C ILE A 62 -3.53 2.12 -18.88
N PHE A 63 -4.74 1.80 -19.37
CA PHE A 63 -5.63 0.88 -18.69
C PHE A 63 -4.96 -0.49 -18.52
N GLN A 64 -4.45 -1.08 -19.60
CA GLN A 64 -3.80 -2.39 -19.57
C GLN A 64 -2.62 -2.40 -18.58
N SER A 65 -1.73 -1.40 -18.67
CA SER A 65 -0.56 -1.32 -17.80
C SER A 65 -0.94 -1.23 -16.32
N PHE A 66 -1.83 -0.30 -15.95
CA PHE A 66 -2.20 -0.12 -14.55
C PHE A 66 -3.07 -1.27 -14.03
N TYR A 67 -3.95 -1.84 -14.86
CA TYR A 67 -4.81 -2.95 -14.49
C TYR A 67 -4.00 -4.23 -14.22
N GLU A 68 -3.09 -4.59 -15.13
CA GLU A 68 -2.20 -5.74 -14.97
C GLU A 68 -1.32 -5.60 -13.73
N ILE A 69 -0.68 -4.44 -13.55
CA ILE A 69 0.18 -4.20 -12.39
C ILE A 69 -0.66 -4.26 -11.12
N THR A 70 -1.84 -3.64 -11.07
CA THR A 70 -2.71 -3.67 -9.88
C THR A 70 -3.10 -5.10 -9.50
N ASN A 71 -3.49 -5.92 -10.47
CA ASN A 71 -3.82 -7.33 -10.23
C ASN A 71 -2.60 -8.15 -9.78
N HIS A 72 -1.42 -7.88 -10.35
CA HIS A 72 -0.19 -8.50 -9.88
C HIS A 72 0.10 -8.13 -8.42
N LEU A 73 -0.04 -6.84 -8.06
CA LEU A 73 0.17 -6.38 -6.69
C LEU A 73 -0.84 -6.96 -5.71
N ILE A 74 -2.11 -7.15 -6.10
CA ILE A 74 -3.16 -7.82 -5.29
C ILE A 74 -2.73 -9.24 -4.93
N ASN A 75 -2.16 -9.97 -5.89
CA ASN A 75 -1.69 -11.33 -5.68
C ASN A 75 -0.40 -11.36 -4.86
N ALA A 76 0.47 -10.36 -5.03
CA ALA A 76 1.77 -10.26 -4.38
C ALA A 76 1.79 -9.46 -3.05
N THR A 77 0.66 -8.94 -2.56
CA THR A 77 0.60 -7.96 -1.45
C THR A 77 1.34 -8.41 -0.18
N ASN A 78 1.34 -9.70 0.13
CA ASN A 78 2.05 -10.27 1.29
C ASN A 78 3.59 -10.32 1.13
N ARG A 79 4.10 -10.05 -0.07
CA ARG A 79 5.53 -10.13 -0.42
C ARG A 79 6.13 -8.79 -0.81
N ILE A 80 5.30 -7.75 -1.00
CA ILE A 80 5.76 -6.42 -1.41
C ILE A 80 6.32 -5.68 -0.20
N ASN A 81 7.64 -5.53 -0.18
CA ASN A 81 8.38 -4.70 0.78
C ASN A 81 9.54 -3.98 0.09
N LEU A 82 10.17 -3.03 0.78
CA LEU A 82 11.26 -2.23 0.24
C LEU A 82 12.43 -3.10 -0.26
N ALA A 83 12.77 -4.18 0.46
CA ALA A 83 13.87 -5.05 0.05
C ALA A 83 13.58 -5.73 -1.30
N SER A 84 12.37 -6.26 -1.46
CA SER A 84 11.92 -6.85 -2.73
C SER A 84 11.87 -5.81 -3.87
N PHE A 85 11.49 -4.57 -3.56
CA PHE A 85 11.49 -3.48 -4.53
C PHE A 85 12.90 -3.10 -4.97
N ILE A 86 13.84 -2.92 -4.03
CA ILE A 86 15.24 -2.63 -4.34
C ILE A 86 15.86 -3.75 -5.18
N GLN A 87 15.61 -5.02 -4.82
CA GLN A 87 16.08 -6.17 -5.59
C GLN A 87 15.54 -6.16 -7.02
N ALA A 88 14.25 -5.86 -7.20
CA ALA A 88 13.64 -5.76 -8.54
C ALA A 88 14.27 -4.63 -9.37
N VAL A 89 14.51 -3.46 -8.76
CA VAL A 89 15.18 -2.32 -9.42
C VAL A 89 16.63 -2.67 -9.78
N GLU A 90 17.37 -3.32 -8.89
CA GLU A 90 18.75 -3.72 -9.14
C GLU A 90 18.83 -4.77 -10.26
N LEU A 91 17.91 -5.73 -10.29
CA LEU A 91 17.83 -6.75 -11.34
C LEU A 91 17.51 -6.10 -12.70
N ALA A 92 16.57 -5.15 -12.75
CA ALA A 92 16.27 -4.40 -13.97
C ALA A 92 17.50 -3.63 -14.47
N ARG A 93 18.22 -2.94 -13.56
CA ARG A 93 19.47 -2.23 -13.92
C ARG A 93 20.55 -3.18 -14.46
N LYS A 94 20.70 -4.36 -13.87
CA LYS A 94 21.63 -5.41 -14.36
C LYS A 94 21.24 -5.91 -15.76
N GLN A 95 19.96 -5.82 -16.13
CA GLN A 95 19.46 -6.13 -17.47
C GLN A 95 19.55 -4.93 -18.44
N GLY A 96 20.21 -3.84 -18.04
CA GLY A 96 20.34 -2.62 -18.86
C GLY A 96 19.06 -1.78 -18.93
N ILE A 97 18.06 -2.10 -18.11
CA ILE A 97 16.82 -1.34 -18.00
C ILE A 97 16.94 -0.44 -16.78
N ASP A 98 17.15 0.87 -16.96
CA ASP A 98 16.95 1.80 -15.85
C ASP A 98 15.45 2.07 -15.69
N PRO A 99 14.82 1.68 -14.57
CA PRO A 99 13.40 1.94 -14.36
C PRO A 99 13.05 3.44 -14.38
N ALA A 100 14.00 4.31 -14.02
CA ALA A 100 13.82 5.76 -14.01
C ALA A 100 13.92 6.39 -15.41
N GLU A 101 14.70 5.78 -16.31
CA GLU A 101 14.89 6.27 -17.68
C GLU A 101 14.13 5.45 -18.73
N SER A 102 13.37 4.44 -18.31
CA SER A 102 12.66 3.59 -19.26
C SER A 102 11.71 4.40 -20.14
N GLU A 103 11.81 4.22 -21.45
CA GLU A 103 10.93 4.82 -22.47
C GLU A 103 9.45 4.61 -22.12
N LYS A 104 9.12 3.48 -21.49
CA LYS A 104 7.77 3.18 -20.97
C LYS A 104 7.32 4.17 -19.90
N PHE A 105 8.18 4.54 -18.95
CA PHE A 105 7.83 5.49 -17.90
C PHE A 105 7.62 6.90 -18.44
N GLN A 106 8.45 7.31 -19.40
CA GLN A 106 8.27 8.58 -20.12
C GLN A 106 6.95 8.59 -20.90
N LYS A 107 6.65 7.51 -21.63
CA LYS A 107 5.39 7.36 -22.37
C LYS A 107 4.18 7.41 -21.45
N ILE A 108 4.20 6.72 -20.30
CA ILE A 108 3.13 6.78 -19.30
C ILE A 108 2.94 8.22 -18.81
N ARG A 109 4.03 8.92 -18.48
CA ARG A 109 3.98 10.32 -18.02
C ARG A 109 3.38 11.24 -19.08
N GLU A 110 3.79 11.10 -20.33
CA GLU A 110 3.29 11.92 -21.43
C GLU A 110 1.82 11.68 -21.71
N VAL A 111 1.38 10.42 -21.74
CA VAL A 111 -0.02 10.07 -21.94
C VAL A 111 -0.86 10.61 -20.79
N LEU A 112 -0.46 10.36 -19.53
CA LEU A 112 -1.19 10.85 -18.35
C LEU A 112 -1.31 12.38 -18.35
N ARG A 113 -0.29 13.12 -18.78
CA ARG A 113 -0.34 14.59 -18.83
C ARG A 113 -1.41 15.12 -19.79
N ARG A 114 -1.76 14.34 -20.82
CA ARG A 114 -2.77 14.70 -21.83
C ARG A 114 -4.14 14.06 -21.54
N SER A 115 -4.22 13.12 -20.61
CA SER A 115 -5.46 12.47 -20.21
C SER A 115 -6.35 13.37 -19.35
N ASP A 116 -7.62 12.99 -19.26
CA ASP A 116 -8.61 13.59 -18.37
C ASP A 116 -8.13 13.63 -16.89
N SER A 117 -8.58 14.64 -16.15
CA SER A 117 -8.16 14.86 -14.75
C SER A 117 -8.54 13.68 -13.84
N GLU A 118 -9.62 12.95 -14.13
CA GLU A 118 -9.99 11.77 -13.37
C GLU A 118 -9.05 10.58 -13.63
N VAL A 119 -8.57 10.42 -14.86
CA VAL A 119 -7.58 9.39 -15.21
C VAL A 119 -6.27 9.67 -14.46
N GLN A 120 -5.83 10.93 -14.44
CA GLN A 120 -4.67 11.36 -13.66
C GLN A 120 -4.86 11.08 -12.15
N HIS A 121 -6.07 11.32 -11.64
CA HIS A 121 -6.39 11.08 -10.23
C HIS A 121 -6.32 9.59 -9.86
N VAL A 122 -6.81 8.70 -10.71
CA VAL A 122 -6.73 7.25 -10.48
C VAL A 122 -5.29 6.75 -10.58
N ALA A 123 -4.52 7.23 -11.56
CA ALA A 123 -3.09 6.90 -11.67
C ALA A 123 -2.29 7.38 -10.45
N ASN A 124 -2.55 8.59 -9.96
CA ASN A 124 -1.93 9.08 -8.73
C ASN A 124 -2.36 8.25 -7.51
N SER A 125 -3.64 7.87 -7.44
CA SER A 125 -4.16 7.00 -6.38
C SER A 125 -3.49 5.62 -6.38
N PHE A 126 -3.17 5.08 -7.55
CA PHE A 126 -2.36 3.87 -7.69
C PHE A 126 -0.97 4.06 -7.07
N TYR A 127 -0.23 5.10 -7.45
CA TYR A 127 1.13 5.34 -6.93
C TYR A 127 1.14 5.56 -5.41
N LEU A 128 0.19 6.35 -4.90
CA LEU A 128 0.04 6.56 -3.46
C LEU A 128 -0.26 5.26 -2.72
N THR A 129 -1.16 4.43 -3.27
CA THR A 129 -1.49 3.13 -2.68
C THR A 129 -0.28 2.19 -2.68
N PHE A 130 0.49 2.17 -3.77
CA PHE A 130 1.69 1.35 -3.86
C PHE A 130 2.76 1.77 -2.85
N LEU A 131 3.03 3.09 -2.73
CA LEU A 131 3.97 3.63 -1.75
C LEU A 131 3.53 3.36 -0.31
N ASP A 132 2.24 3.50 -0.04
CA ASP A 132 1.63 3.20 1.26
C ASP A 132 1.87 1.73 1.66
N ILE A 133 1.62 0.79 0.74
CA ILE A 133 1.90 -0.63 0.96
C ILE A 133 3.39 -0.88 1.23
N LEU A 134 4.28 -0.23 0.48
CA LEU A 134 5.73 -0.35 0.70
C LEU A 134 6.14 0.15 2.09
N ILE A 135 5.62 1.30 2.54
CA ILE A 135 5.90 1.89 3.85
C ILE A 135 5.34 0.99 4.97
N GLU A 136 4.11 0.51 4.82
CA GLU A 136 3.48 -0.39 5.79
C GLU A 136 4.27 -1.69 5.96
N ASN A 137 4.80 -2.25 4.88
CA ASN A 137 5.52 -3.53 4.88
C ASN A 137 7.03 -3.42 5.18
N SER A 138 7.56 -2.21 5.38
CA SER A 138 9.01 -2.00 5.57
C SER A 138 9.31 -1.22 6.85
N SER A 139 9.94 -1.88 7.83
CA SER A 139 10.31 -1.26 9.12
C SER A 139 11.23 -0.05 8.95
N ILE A 140 12.17 -0.10 8.00
CA ILE A 140 13.09 1.00 7.69
C ILE A 140 12.33 2.20 7.12
N LEU A 141 11.43 2.00 6.16
CA LEU A 141 10.62 3.09 5.63
C LEU A 141 9.70 3.70 6.68
N ARG A 142 9.15 2.88 7.57
CA ARG A 142 8.35 3.37 8.70
C ARG A 142 9.16 4.25 9.65
N LEU A 143 10.41 3.86 9.91
CA LEU A 143 11.34 4.64 10.71
C LEU A 143 11.68 5.97 10.02
N ILE A 144 12.10 5.92 8.75
CA ILE A 144 12.41 7.10 7.93
C ILE A 144 11.21 8.04 7.88
N ASN A 145 10.00 7.52 7.61
CA ASN A 145 8.78 8.31 7.55
C ASN A 145 8.51 9.04 8.89
N ARG A 146 8.70 8.36 10.02
CA ARG A 146 8.52 8.95 11.37
C ARG A 146 9.51 10.07 11.68
N TYR A 147 10.75 9.99 11.17
CA TYR A 147 11.78 11.02 11.35
C TYR A 147 11.75 12.11 10.26
N SER A 148 11.15 11.84 9.10
CA SER A 148 11.05 12.77 7.96
C SER A 148 9.90 13.78 8.09
N SER A 149 9.10 13.69 9.17
CA SER A 149 7.93 14.51 9.55
C SER A 149 8.12 16.04 9.61
N LYS A 150 9.26 16.57 9.15
CA LYS A 150 9.53 18.01 9.04
C LYS A 150 9.34 18.58 7.62
N SER A 151 9.03 17.77 6.61
CA SER A 151 8.75 18.26 5.25
C SER A 151 7.24 18.20 4.93
N ALA A 152 6.69 19.29 4.36
CA ALA A 152 5.25 19.44 4.12
C ALA A 152 4.61 18.33 3.25
N ALA A 153 5.39 17.73 2.35
CA ALA A 153 4.97 16.57 1.54
C ALA A 153 4.79 15.30 2.39
N VAL A 154 5.62 15.11 3.42
CA VAL A 154 5.53 13.99 4.35
C VAL A 154 4.35 14.16 5.29
N ASN A 155 4.02 15.38 5.73
CA ASN A 155 2.81 15.62 6.53
C ASN A 155 1.51 15.39 5.73
N PHE A 156 1.50 15.66 4.42
CA PHE A 156 0.34 15.34 3.56
C PHE A 156 0.12 13.82 3.42
N VAL A 157 1.20 13.04 3.30
CA VAL A 157 1.12 11.57 3.24
C VAL A 157 0.86 10.99 4.64
N ALA A 158 1.56 11.46 5.67
CA ALA A 158 1.44 11.00 7.05
C ALA A 158 0.09 11.34 7.71
N SER A 159 -0.53 12.48 7.38
CA SER A 159 -1.89 12.82 7.87
C SER A 159 -3.00 11.96 7.27
N ARG A 160 -2.73 11.24 6.17
CA ARG A 160 -3.57 10.14 5.66
C ARG A 160 -3.18 8.77 6.20
N LEU A 161 -2.05 8.67 6.89
CA LEU A 161 -1.49 7.46 7.50
C LEU A 161 -1.60 7.53 9.04
N ASP A 162 -2.82 7.71 9.55
CA ASP A 162 -3.12 7.42 10.96
C ASP A 162 -3.38 5.90 11.15
N PRO A 163 -3.18 5.36 12.35
CA PRO A 163 -2.44 4.13 12.59
C PRO A 163 -3.23 2.86 12.27
N ARG A 164 -2.50 1.85 11.77
CA ARG A 164 -2.86 0.43 11.64
C ARG A 164 -4.38 0.17 11.54
N PRO A 165 -4.93 0.17 10.32
CA PRO A 165 -6.35 -0.08 10.13
C PRO A 165 -6.69 -1.47 10.66
N THR A 166 -7.50 -1.53 11.72
CA THR A 166 -8.23 -2.74 12.10
C THR A 166 -9.25 -3.06 11.00
N SER A 167 -9.81 -4.27 10.98
CA SER A 167 -10.82 -4.68 9.99
C SER A 167 -11.98 -3.70 9.80
N ARG A 168 -12.27 -2.84 10.80
CA ARG A 168 -13.26 -1.73 10.69
C ARG A 168 -12.87 -0.65 9.67
N ALA A 169 -11.59 -0.40 9.45
CA ALA A 169 -11.15 0.57 8.44
C ALA A 169 -11.26 0.01 7.01
N ALA A 170 -11.24 -1.32 6.82
CA ALA A 170 -11.59 -1.94 5.54
C ALA A 170 -13.03 -1.59 5.08
N PHE A 171 -13.96 -1.53 6.04
CA PHE A 171 -15.35 -1.15 5.79
C PHE A 171 -15.48 0.28 5.24
N LYS A 172 -14.60 1.20 5.66
CA LYS A 172 -14.60 2.59 5.20
C LYS A 172 -14.32 2.70 3.69
N TYR A 173 -13.48 1.82 3.13
CA TYR A 173 -13.17 1.85 1.70
C TYR A 173 -14.36 1.46 0.82
N TYR A 174 -15.30 0.65 1.32
CA TYR A 174 -16.52 0.24 0.61
C TYR A 174 -17.77 1.05 1.01
N SER A 175 -17.82 1.64 2.21
CA SER A 175 -18.97 2.46 2.63
C SER A 175 -19.14 3.71 1.77
N ASP A 176 -18.04 4.24 1.23
CA ASP A 176 -18.08 5.36 0.29
C ASP A 176 -18.69 4.93 -1.06
N TYR A 177 -18.45 3.68 -1.49
CA TYR A 177 -19.03 3.10 -2.71
C TYR A 177 -20.54 2.86 -2.56
N SER A 178 -21.00 2.33 -1.42
CA SER A 178 -22.44 2.14 -1.17
C SER A 178 -23.20 3.46 -1.07
N ARG A 179 -22.57 4.54 -0.60
CA ARG A 179 -23.16 5.89 -0.58
C ARG A 179 -23.17 6.52 -1.96
N ALA A 180 -22.10 6.37 -2.74
CA ALA A 180 -22.05 6.88 -4.12
C ALA A 180 -23.04 6.16 -5.04
N ALA A 181 -23.20 4.83 -4.89
CA ALA A 181 -24.18 4.04 -5.63
C ALA A 181 -25.63 4.30 -5.19
N ALA A 182 -25.87 4.76 -3.95
CA ALA A 182 -27.20 5.16 -3.46
C ALA A 182 -27.57 6.62 -3.81
N ALA A 183 -26.61 7.40 -4.30
CA ALA A 183 -26.79 8.80 -4.71
C ALA A 183 -26.79 9.00 -6.23
N ALA A 184 -26.59 7.91 -6.99
CA ALA A 184 -26.72 7.84 -8.46
C ALA A 184 -28.07 7.24 -8.83
#